data_AF-A0A1B6GZW7-F1
#
_entry.id   AF-A0A1B6GZW7-F1
#
_cell.length_a   1.000
_cell.length_b   1.000
_cell.length_c   1.000
_cell.angle_alpha   90.00
_cell.angle_beta   90.00
_cell.angle_gamma   90.00
#
_symmetry.space_group_name_H-M   'P 1'
#
loop_
_entity.id
_entity.type
_entity.pdbx_description
1 polymer ?
#
loop_
_entity_poly.entity_id
_entity_poly.type
_entity_poly.pdbx_seq_one_letter_code
_entity_poly.pdbx_strand_id
1 'polypeptide(L)'
;HGLIFLFKITDIDEPSGPIVTDDRLNKIFFAKQVINNACATQAILSVLMNIDHPDVELGQMLLDFKDFCSLFDPVLKGLTLSNSEKIRNVHNSFASQTLFELDHTKLDKSDDLYHFISYIPFEGRLYELDGLRDGPIDLGPISEDKEWWQIATPVIEKRIQKYNKDVIQFNLMAVISDKQEICKKRINAIDDELHDLDESAPEISILQFEREMCVDQLMEEEEKFKQYRMENIRRRHNYLPFIVELLKLLAKDKKLMPLYEIAKEKAQQ
;
A
#
# COMPACT_ATOMS: atom_id res chain seq x y z
N HIS A 1 -4.83 -9.02 -6.46
CA HIS A 1 -5.89 -8.02 -6.74
C HIS A 1 -5.37 -6.80 -7.47
N GLY A 2 -4.32 -6.14 -6.99
CA GLY A 2 -3.69 -5.03 -7.72
C GLY A 2 -2.31 -4.71 -7.14
N LEU A 3 -1.54 -3.91 -7.86
CA LEU A 3 -0.26 -3.39 -7.40
C LEU A 3 -0.37 -1.90 -7.07
N ILE A 4 0.38 -1.44 -6.08
CA ILE A 4 0.54 -0.03 -5.74
C ILE A 4 2.03 0.28 -5.82
N PHE A 5 2.39 1.23 -6.67
CA PHE A 5 3.77 1.61 -6.92
C PHE A 5 4.00 3.06 -6.50
N LEU A 6 5.03 3.27 -5.69
CA LEU A 6 5.51 4.57 -5.25
C LEU A 6 6.84 4.88 -5.90
N PHE A 7 6.95 6.11 -6.41
CA PHE A 7 8.16 6.66 -7.01
C PHE A 7 8.24 8.16 -6.77
N LYS A 8 9.43 8.74 -6.90
CA LYS A 8 9.65 10.19 -6.86
C LYS A 8 9.20 10.82 -8.18
N ILE A 9 8.35 11.84 -8.15
CA ILE A 9 7.92 12.56 -9.36
C ILE A 9 9.12 13.20 -10.05
N THR A 10 9.16 13.11 -11.39
CA THR A 10 10.12 13.82 -12.25
C THR A 10 9.37 14.53 -13.36
N ASP A 11 9.97 15.58 -13.92
CA ASP A 11 9.35 16.42 -14.96
C ASP A 11 9.10 15.68 -16.31
N ILE A 12 9.55 14.43 -16.43
CA ILE A 12 9.54 13.64 -17.67
C ILE A 12 8.73 12.37 -17.44
N ASP A 13 7.40 12.48 -17.40
CA ASP A 13 6.57 11.29 -17.36
C ASP A 13 5.43 11.39 -18.38
N GLU A 14 5.70 10.93 -19.60
CA GLU A 14 4.67 10.56 -20.56
C GLU A 14 3.90 9.32 -20.05
N PRO A 15 2.59 9.22 -20.32
CA PRO A 15 1.80 8.06 -19.91
C PRO A 15 2.34 6.78 -20.54
N SER A 16 2.29 5.67 -19.80
CA SER A 16 2.78 4.35 -20.24
C SER A 16 2.01 3.78 -21.45
N GLY A 17 0.86 4.35 -21.79
CA GLY A 17 -0.07 3.89 -22.83
C GLY A 17 -1.16 4.93 -23.13
N PRO A 18 -2.14 4.61 -23.99
CA PRO A 18 -3.24 5.51 -24.31
C PRO A 18 -4.15 5.74 -23.10
N ILE A 19 -4.56 6.99 -22.91
CA ILE A 19 -5.56 7.38 -21.91
C ILE A 19 -6.94 6.94 -22.40
N VAL A 20 -7.67 6.24 -21.54
CA VAL A 20 -9.04 5.79 -21.81
C VAL A 20 -9.97 7.00 -21.88
N THR A 21 -10.68 7.14 -23.00
CA THR A 21 -11.61 8.26 -23.27
C THR A 21 -12.98 7.77 -23.76
N ASP A 22 -13.18 6.45 -23.83
CA ASP A 22 -14.41 5.81 -24.28
C ASP A 22 -15.29 5.37 -23.08
N ASP A 23 -16.36 4.63 -23.38
CA ASP A 23 -17.37 4.20 -22.40
C ASP A 23 -16.82 3.36 -21.24
N ARG A 24 -15.58 2.84 -21.33
CA ARG A 24 -14.93 2.14 -20.22
C ARG A 24 -14.75 3.05 -18.99
N LEU A 25 -14.66 4.37 -19.18
CA LEU A 25 -14.64 5.34 -18.09
C LEU A 25 -15.87 5.27 -17.16
N ASN A 26 -17.01 4.81 -17.68
CA ASN A 26 -18.23 4.66 -16.90
C ASN A 26 -18.20 3.42 -16.00
N LYS A 27 -17.31 2.45 -16.28
CA LYS A 27 -17.19 1.20 -15.54
C LYS A 27 -16.03 1.21 -14.56
N ILE A 28 -14.91 1.82 -14.95
CA ILE A 28 -13.70 1.88 -14.12
C ILE A 28 -13.87 2.99 -13.08
N PHE A 29 -13.71 2.65 -11.82
CA PHE A 29 -13.56 3.65 -10.78
C PHE A 29 -12.21 4.35 -10.95
N PHE A 30 -12.23 5.61 -11.37
CA PHE A 30 -11.05 6.46 -11.47
C PHE A 30 -11.36 7.82 -10.85
N ALA A 31 -10.50 8.26 -9.93
CA ALA A 31 -10.59 9.55 -9.27
C ALA A 31 -9.33 10.35 -9.56
N LYS A 32 -9.47 11.62 -9.92
CA LYS A 32 -8.36 12.56 -10.09
C LYS A 32 -7.94 13.10 -8.72
N GLN A 33 -6.64 13.20 -8.49
CA GLN A 33 -6.09 13.70 -7.23
C GLN A 33 -6.30 15.22 -7.16
N VAL A 34 -7.01 15.66 -6.12
CA VAL A 34 -7.29 17.08 -5.89
C VAL A 34 -6.45 17.66 -4.74
N ILE A 35 -5.95 16.79 -3.85
CA ILE A 35 -5.10 17.17 -2.71
C ILE A 35 -3.84 16.31 -2.67
N ASN A 36 -2.69 16.92 -2.38
CA ASN A 36 -1.38 16.24 -2.44
C ASN A 36 -1.23 15.13 -1.39
N ASN A 37 -1.81 15.31 -0.20
CA ASN A 37 -1.59 14.39 0.93
C ASN A 37 -2.55 13.19 0.97
N ALA A 38 -3.33 12.92 -0.08
CA ALA A 38 -4.25 11.77 -0.12
C ALA A 38 -3.83 10.65 -1.09
N CYS A 39 -2.68 10.79 -1.76
CA CYS A 39 -2.23 9.88 -2.82
C CYS A 39 -2.20 8.40 -2.39
N ALA A 40 -1.74 8.11 -1.17
CA ALA A 40 -1.71 6.74 -0.65
C ALA A 40 -3.11 6.11 -0.53
N THR A 41 -4.05 6.83 0.09
CA THR A 41 -5.44 6.37 0.23
C THR A 41 -6.13 6.27 -1.12
N GLN A 42 -5.88 7.22 -2.02
CA GLN A 42 -6.44 7.21 -3.36
C GLN A 42 -5.95 6.01 -4.17
N ALA A 43 -4.66 5.65 -4.10
CA ALA A 43 -4.13 4.46 -4.75
C ALA A 43 -4.76 3.17 -4.20
N ILE A 44 -4.86 3.04 -2.87
CA ILE A 44 -5.53 1.89 -2.23
C ILE A 44 -6.98 1.78 -2.72
N LEU A 45 -7.75 2.87 -2.69
CA LEU A 45 -9.14 2.87 -3.13
C LEU A 45 -9.28 2.64 -4.64
N SER A 46 -8.32 3.11 -5.44
CA SER A 46 -8.30 2.85 -6.89
C SER A 46 -8.16 1.35 -7.18
N VAL A 47 -7.44 0.60 -6.33
CA VAL A 47 -7.45 -0.86 -6.41
C VAL A 47 -8.78 -1.40 -5.91
N LEU A 48 -9.15 -1.13 -4.65
CA LEU A 48 -10.30 -1.76 -3.99
C LEU A 48 -11.63 -1.54 -4.73
N MET A 49 -11.88 -0.34 -5.25
CA MET A 49 -13.14 -0.02 -5.92
C MET A 49 -13.30 -0.70 -7.29
N ASN A 50 -12.23 -1.26 -7.85
CA ASN A 50 -12.23 -1.97 -9.12
C ASN A 50 -12.07 -3.49 -8.97
N ILE A 51 -11.96 -4.01 -7.74
CA ILE A 51 -11.91 -5.45 -7.50
C ILE A 51 -13.33 -6.03 -7.68
N ASP A 52 -13.40 -7.11 -8.46
CA ASP A 52 -14.53 -8.04 -8.49
C ASP A 52 -13.96 -9.44 -8.24
N HIS A 53 -13.85 -9.83 -6.96
CA HIS A 53 -13.24 -11.09 -6.54
C HIS A 53 -13.94 -11.62 -5.28
N PRO A 54 -14.26 -12.93 -5.20
CA PRO A 54 -15.01 -13.50 -4.08
C PRO A 54 -14.33 -13.36 -2.71
N ASP A 55 -13.00 -13.34 -2.68
CA ASP A 55 -12.23 -13.13 -1.44
C ASP A 55 -12.30 -11.70 -0.87
N VAL A 56 -12.85 -10.74 -1.62
CA VAL A 56 -12.82 -9.32 -1.22
C VAL A 56 -14.24 -8.78 -1.12
N GLU A 57 -14.67 -8.55 0.11
CA GLU A 57 -15.92 -7.85 0.40
C GLU A 57 -15.62 -6.40 0.80
N LEU A 58 -16.13 -5.44 0.02
CA LEU A 58 -16.07 -4.04 0.41
C LEU A 58 -17.03 -3.80 1.57
N GLY A 59 -16.54 -3.25 2.67
CA GLY A 59 -17.40 -2.85 3.78
C GLY A 59 -18.40 -1.75 3.38
N GLN A 60 -19.53 -1.68 4.08
CA GLN A 60 -20.66 -0.78 3.76
C GLN A 60 -20.25 0.66 3.45
N MET A 61 -19.29 1.22 4.22
CA MET A 61 -18.82 2.59 4.01
C MET A 61 -18.22 2.82 2.61
N LEU A 62 -17.47 1.84 2.09
CA LEU A 62 -16.86 1.93 0.76
C LEU A 62 -17.88 1.62 -0.33
N LEU A 63 -18.83 0.71 -0.09
CA LEU A 63 -19.94 0.45 -1.00
C LEU A 63 -20.81 1.71 -1.18
N ASP A 64 -21.27 2.31 -0.07
CA ASP A 64 -22.05 3.56 -0.08
C ASP A 64 -21.31 4.66 -0.83
N PHE A 65 -19.99 4.77 -0.61
CA PHE A 65 -19.15 5.74 -1.29
C PHE A 65 -19.07 5.47 -2.79
N LYS A 66 -18.84 4.20 -3.20
CA LYS A 66 -18.76 3.78 -4.60
C LYS A 66 -20.07 4.05 -5.33
N ASP A 67 -21.20 3.72 -4.72
CA ASP A 67 -22.54 3.93 -5.27
C ASP A 67 -22.85 5.41 -5.41
N PHE A 68 -22.54 6.21 -4.39
CA PHE A 68 -22.77 7.65 -4.38
C PHE A 68 -22.05 8.37 -5.53
N CYS A 69 -20.82 7.96 -5.85
CA CYS A 69 -20.01 8.59 -6.89
C CYS A 69 -20.01 7.83 -8.23
N SER A 70 -20.88 6.84 -8.41
CA SER A 70 -20.95 5.99 -9.61
C SER A 70 -21.05 6.80 -10.91
N LEU A 71 -21.88 7.86 -10.91
CA LEU A 71 -22.14 8.74 -12.06
C LEU A 71 -21.21 9.96 -12.14
N PHE A 72 -20.26 10.10 -11.22
CA PHE A 72 -19.39 11.26 -11.16
C PHE A 72 -18.24 11.15 -12.16
N ASP A 73 -17.85 12.29 -12.72
CA ASP A 73 -16.60 12.39 -13.47
C ASP A 73 -15.37 12.19 -12.53
N PRO A 74 -14.17 11.95 -13.08
CA PRO A 74 -12.98 11.71 -12.25
C PRO A 74 -12.65 12.85 -11.27
N VAL A 75 -12.92 14.09 -11.64
CA VAL A 75 -12.62 15.26 -10.79
C VAL A 75 -13.56 15.28 -9.60
N LEU A 76 -14.85 15.07 -9.84
CA LEU A 76 -15.87 15.04 -8.80
C LEU A 76 -15.73 13.81 -7.89
N LYS A 77 -15.32 12.65 -8.42
CA LYS A 77 -14.89 11.49 -7.61
C LYS A 77 -13.73 11.87 -6.67
N GLY A 78 -12.73 12.58 -7.19
CA GLY A 78 -11.60 13.10 -6.42
C GLY A 78 -12.00 14.08 -5.31
N LEU A 79 -12.85 15.06 -5.63
CA LEU A 79 -13.39 16.03 -4.67
C LEU A 79 -14.19 15.36 -3.56
N THR A 80 -15.03 14.38 -3.94
CA THR A 80 -15.85 13.61 -3.00
C THR A 80 -14.96 12.79 -2.05
N LEU A 81 -13.89 12.20 -2.59
CA LEU A 81 -12.90 11.48 -1.80
C LEU A 81 -12.20 12.41 -0.79
N SER A 82 -11.72 13.56 -1.23
CA SER A 82 -11.01 14.52 -0.35
C SER A 82 -11.90 15.09 0.75
N ASN A 83 -13.20 15.20 0.50
CA ASN A 83 -14.17 15.74 1.45
C ASN A 83 -14.79 14.67 2.37
N SER A 84 -14.46 13.39 2.17
CA SER A 84 -14.96 12.32 3.03
C SER A 84 -14.26 12.35 4.39
N GLU A 85 -14.96 12.85 5.42
CA GLU A 85 -14.42 12.90 6.78
C GLU A 85 -14.07 11.52 7.32
N LYS A 86 -14.89 10.49 7.03
CA LYS A 86 -14.62 9.12 7.48
C LYS A 86 -13.30 8.60 6.92
N ILE A 87 -13.08 8.77 5.61
CA ILE A 87 -11.84 8.34 4.95
C ILE A 87 -10.65 9.15 5.46
N ARG A 88 -10.80 10.47 5.56
CA ARG A 88 -9.77 11.38 6.07
C ARG A 88 -9.35 11.06 7.51
N ASN A 89 -10.32 10.74 8.38
CA ASN A 89 -10.04 10.39 9.78
C ASN A 89 -9.24 9.08 9.88
N VAL A 90 -9.59 8.07 9.07
CA VAL A 90 -8.82 6.82 9.01
C VAL A 90 -7.41 7.09 8.48
N HIS A 91 -7.27 7.82 7.36
CA HIS A 91 -5.98 8.21 6.79
C HIS A 91 -5.09 8.90 7.85
N ASN A 92 -5.61 9.93 8.50
CA ASN A 92 -4.88 10.69 9.52
C ASN A 92 -4.54 9.86 10.77
N SER A 93 -5.31 8.81 11.06
CA SER A 93 -5.01 7.93 12.21
C SER A 93 -3.72 7.13 12.06
N PHE A 94 -3.18 7.04 10.84
CA PHE A 94 -1.89 6.40 10.53
C PHE A 94 -0.75 7.41 10.30
N ALA A 95 -1.03 8.72 10.37
CA ALA A 95 0.01 9.73 10.24
C ALA A 95 0.98 9.70 11.44
N SER A 96 2.25 9.97 11.17
CA SER A 96 3.23 10.20 12.23
C SER A 96 2.86 11.45 13.03
N GLN A 97 3.23 11.48 14.30
CA GLN A 97 3.08 12.70 15.08
C GLN A 97 4.13 13.73 14.66
N THR A 98 3.68 14.90 14.21
CA THR A 98 4.53 16.09 14.05
C THR A 98 4.88 16.65 15.42
N LEU A 99 6.16 16.54 15.80
CA LEU A 99 6.66 16.95 17.12
C LEU A 99 6.76 18.47 17.31
N PHE A 100 6.71 19.25 16.22
CA PHE A 100 6.78 20.71 16.21
C PHE A 100 5.87 21.29 15.12
N GLU A 101 5.20 22.41 15.40
CA GLU A 101 4.78 23.39 14.39
C GLU A 101 6.02 24.21 14.03
N LEU A 102 6.97 23.63 13.30
CA LEU A 102 8.03 24.44 12.70
C LEU A 102 7.39 25.19 11.54
N ASP A 103 7.25 26.52 11.67
CA ASP A 103 6.80 27.41 10.59
C ASP A 103 7.34 26.93 9.24
N HIS A 104 6.44 26.54 8.33
CA HIS A 104 6.73 26.03 6.99
C HIS A 104 7.44 27.05 6.08
N THR A 105 7.90 28.19 6.62
CA THR A 105 8.50 29.29 5.86
C THR A 105 10.00 29.11 5.59
N LYS A 106 10.61 27.96 5.93
CA LYS A 106 12.02 27.65 5.63
C LYS A 106 12.28 26.22 5.15
N LEU A 107 11.31 25.58 4.50
CA LEU A 107 11.58 24.38 3.68
C LEU A 107 11.96 24.82 2.25
N ASP A 108 13.04 25.60 2.13
CA ASP A 108 13.61 25.94 0.82
C ASP A 108 14.51 24.78 0.35
N LYS A 109 13.96 23.98 -0.59
CA LYS A 109 14.61 23.37 -1.79
C LYS A 109 14.01 21.99 -2.09
N SER A 110 13.22 21.91 -3.15
CA SER A 110 12.75 20.68 -3.83
C SER A 110 12.28 19.58 -2.87
N ASP A 111 11.04 19.68 -2.39
CA ASP A 111 10.40 18.52 -1.78
C ASP A 111 10.49 17.35 -2.76
N ASP A 112 11.11 16.25 -2.35
CA ASP A 112 11.09 14.98 -3.06
C ASP A 112 9.64 14.48 -3.04
N LEU A 113 8.80 15.02 -3.93
CA LEU A 113 7.40 14.64 -4.03
C LEU A 113 7.32 13.19 -4.49
N TYR A 114 6.91 12.31 -3.59
CA TYR A 114 6.58 10.94 -3.90
C TYR A 114 5.13 10.83 -4.35
N HIS A 115 4.91 9.95 -5.31
CA HIS A 115 3.60 9.70 -5.89
C HIS A 115 3.25 8.22 -5.89
N PHE A 116 1.97 7.92 -5.65
CA PHE A 116 1.44 6.57 -5.72
C PHE A 116 0.58 6.42 -6.98
N ILE A 117 0.80 5.32 -7.68
CA ILE A 117 -0.08 4.85 -8.75
C ILE A 117 -0.51 3.42 -8.47
N SER A 118 -1.54 2.96 -9.17
CA SER A 118 -2.03 1.60 -9.06
C SER A 118 -2.09 0.88 -10.39
N TYR A 119 -1.84 -0.43 -10.38
CA TYR A 119 -2.05 -1.30 -11.54
C TYR A 119 -3.13 -2.33 -11.21
N ILE A 120 -4.13 -2.44 -12.06
CA ILE A 120 -5.26 -3.35 -11.85
C ILE A 120 -5.61 -4.14 -13.12
N PRO A 121 -5.91 -5.45 -12.99
CA PRO A 121 -6.65 -6.17 -14.02
C PRO A 121 -8.14 -5.78 -13.94
N PHE A 122 -8.75 -5.41 -15.06
CA PHE A 122 -10.18 -5.11 -15.13
C PHE A 122 -10.74 -5.50 -16.51
N GLU A 123 -11.85 -6.25 -16.55
CA GLU A 123 -12.50 -6.75 -17.78
C GLU A 123 -11.50 -7.30 -18.83
N GLY A 124 -10.55 -8.15 -18.40
CA GLY A 124 -9.57 -8.80 -19.29
C GLY A 124 -8.46 -7.90 -19.82
N ARG A 125 -8.29 -6.69 -19.27
CA ARG A 125 -7.24 -5.74 -19.64
C ARG A 125 -6.49 -5.23 -18.41
N LEU A 126 -5.26 -4.77 -18.60
CA LEU A 126 -4.46 -4.16 -17.55
C LEU A 126 -4.54 -2.64 -17.64
N TYR A 127 -4.78 -1.99 -16.51
CA TYR A 127 -4.82 -0.54 -16.42
C TYR A 127 -3.83 -0.01 -15.40
N GLU A 128 -3.23 1.13 -15.72
CA GLU A 128 -2.55 2.00 -14.77
C GLU A 128 -3.50 3.14 -14.36
N LEU A 129 -3.68 3.31 -13.06
CA LEU A 129 -4.48 4.36 -12.44
C LEU A 129 -3.55 5.34 -11.73
N ASP A 130 -3.36 6.49 -12.37
CA ASP A 130 -2.57 7.60 -11.86
C ASP A 130 -3.49 8.81 -11.63
N GLY A 131 -3.66 9.20 -10.37
CA GLY A 131 -4.53 10.31 -9.97
C GLY A 131 -4.13 11.67 -10.54
N LEU A 132 -2.90 11.84 -11.03
CA LEU A 132 -2.45 13.08 -11.67
C LEU A 132 -2.79 13.14 -13.17
N ARG A 133 -3.27 12.02 -13.76
CA ARG A 133 -3.67 11.94 -15.17
C ARG A 133 -5.14 12.29 -15.37
N ASP A 134 -5.52 12.48 -16.63
CA ASP A 134 -6.89 12.80 -17.02
C ASP A 134 -7.82 11.57 -17.09
N GLY A 135 -7.25 10.36 -17.07
CA GLY A 135 -8.00 9.11 -17.11
C GLY A 135 -7.12 7.90 -16.81
N PRO A 136 -7.74 6.70 -16.68
CA PRO A 136 -7.01 5.43 -16.68
C PRO A 136 -6.13 5.31 -17.91
N ILE A 137 -4.97 4.68 -17.77
CA ILE A 137 -4.05 4.37 -18.85
C ILE A 137 -4.23 2.88 -19.19
N ASP A 138 -4.57 2.57 -20.43
CA ASP A 138 -4.72 1.19 -20.92
C ASP A 138 -3.34 0.61 -21.28
N LEU A 139 -2.96 -0.47 -20.61
CA LEU A 139 -1.68 -1.17 -20.83
C LEU A 139 -1.82 -2.39 -21.75
N GLY A 140 -3.01 -2.66 -22.27
CA GLY A 140 -3.28 -3.74 -23.20
C GLY A 140 -4.12 -4.89 -22.63
N PRO A 141 -4.48 -5.85 -23.50
CA PRO A 141 -5.21 -7.05 -23.09
C PRO A 141 -4.34 -7.98 -22.25
N ILE A 142 -4.98 -8.69 -21.32
CA ILE A 142 -4.37 -9.79 -20.57
C ILE A 142 -4.59 -11.06 -21.41
N SER A 143 -3.51 -11.62 -21.92
CA SER A 143 -3.57 -12.86 -22.70
C SER A 143 -3.91 -14.06 -21.81
N GLU A 144 -4.64 -15.05 -22.34
CA GLU A 144 -5.02 -16.26 -21.60
C GLU A 144 -3.81 -17.09 -21.11
N ASP A 145 -2.66 -16.98 -21.78
CA ASP A 145 -1.42 -17.67 -21.44
C ASP A 145 -0.59 -16.96 -20.36
N LYS A 146 -1.01 -15.78 -19.90
CA LYS A 146 -0.23 -14.95 -18.98
C LYS A 146 -1.04 -14.42 -17.83
N GLU A 147 -0.40 -14.39 -16.68
CA GLU A 147 -0.90 -13.66 -15.53
C GLU A 147 -0.77 -12.16 -15.75
N TRP A 148 -1.76 -11.37 -15.32
CA TRP A 148 -1.77 -9.92 -15.51
C TRP A 148 -0.54 -9.21 -14.91
N TRP A 149 0.02 -9.74 -13.81
CA TRP A 149 1.21 -9.17 -13.18
C TRP A 149 2.45 -9.33 -14.05
N GLN A 150 2.52 -10.37 -14.90
CA GLN A 150 3.62 -10.55 -15.86
C GLN A 150 3.62 -9.47 -16.95
N ILE A 151 2.45 -8.85 -17.21
CA ILE A 151 2.30 -7.70 -18.11
C ILE A 151 2.66 -6.41 -17.39
N ALA A 152 2.31 -6.29 -16.10
CA ALA A 152 2.65 -5.12 -15.29
C ALA A 152 4.16 -5.00 -14.99
N THR A 153 4.85 -6.11 -14.76
CA THR A 153 6.29 -6.14 -14.44
C THR A 153 7.16 -5.34 -15.44
N PRO A 154 7.14 -5.61 -16.76
CA PRO A 154 7.97 -4.85 -17.70
C PRO A 154 7.60 -3.36 -17.78
N VAL A 155 6.34 -2.99 -17.50
CA VAL A 155 5.91 -1.59 -17.43
C VAL A 155 6.55 -0.89 -16.23
N ILE A 156 6.53 -1.55 -15.06
CA ILE A 156 7.16 -1.05 -13.83
C ILE A 156 8.68 -0.98 -14.00
N GLU A 157 9.31 -2.01 -14.55
CA GLU A 157 10.75 -2.04 -14.82
C GLU A 157 11.17 -0.90 -15.76
N LYS A 158 10.44 -0.70 -16.87
CA LYS A 158 10.69 0.41 -17.80
C LYS A 158 10.58 1.77 -17.10
N ARG A 159 9.65 1.92 -16.15
CA ARG A 159 9.53 3.14 -15.35
C ARG A 159 10.72 3.33 -14.41
N ILE A 160 11.16 2.28 -13.70
CA ILE A 160 12.35 2.32 -12.84
C ILE A 160 13.60 2.67 -13.65
N GLN A 161 13.74 2.14 -14.86
CA GLN A 161 14.87 2.42 -15.76
C GLN A 161 14.97 3.88 -16.23
N LYS A 162 13.91 4.70 -16.08
CA LYS A 162 13.97 6.14 -16.38
C LYS A 162 14.82 6.92 -15.35
N TYR A 163 15.02 6.36 -14.16
CA TYR A 163 15.77 7.01 -13.09
C TYR A 163 17.25 6.64 -13.16
N ASN A 164 18.11 7.49 -12.59
CA ASN A 164 19.53 7.16 -12.42
C ASN A 164 19.67 5.86 -11.60
N LYS A 165 20.69 5.05 -11.93
CA LYS A 165 20.94 3.76 -11.27
C LYS A 165 21.09 3.85 -9.74
N ASP A 166 21.43 5.03 -9.24
CA ASP A 166 21.62 5.29 -7.81
C ASP A 166 20.32 5.65 -7.08
N VAL A 167 19.22 5.91 -7.81
CA VAL A 167 17.90 6.18 -7.22
C VAL A 167 17.24 4.84 -6.88
N ILE A 168 17.13 4.56 -5.59
CA ILE A 168 16.50 3.34 -5.07
C ILE A 168 15.19 3.61 -4.32
N GLN A 169 14.71 4.86 -4.35
CA GLN A 169 13.56 5.32 -3.57
C GLN A 169 12.24 4.95 -4.26
N PHE A 170 12.00 3.65 -4.38
CA PHE A 170 10.78 3.06 -4.88
C PHE A 170 10.15 2.16 -3.82
N ASN A 171 8.83 2.03 -3.86
CA ASN A 171 8.14 1.02 -3.07
C ASN A 171 7.06 0.37 -3.94
N LEU A 172 6.99 -0.96 -3.89
CA LEU A 172 5.99 -1.74 -4.60
C LEU A 172 5.25 -2.60 -3.59
N MET A 173 3.94 -2.43 -3.53
CA MET A 173 3.04 -3.21 -2.68
C MET A 173 2.03 -3.95 -3.54
N ALA A 174 1.54 -5.07 -3.03
CA ALA A 174 0.46 -5.83 -3.65
C ALA A 174 -0.74 -5.90 -2.70
N VAL A 175 -1.93 -5.65 -3.26
CA VAL A 175 -3.20 -5.97 -2.60
C VAL A 175 -3.54 -7.41 -2.95
N ILE A 176 -3.58 -8.27 -1.94
CA ILE A 176 -3.79 -9.72 -2.04
C ILE A 176 -4.91 -10.15 -1.10
N SER A 177 -5.43 -11.36 -1.30
CA SER A 177 -6.37 -12.00 -0.37
C SER A 177 -5.69 -12.24 0.99
N ASP A 178 -6.49 -12.32 2.06
CA ASP A 178 -5.98 -12.57 3.40
C ASP A 178 -5.38 -13.97 3.49
N LYS A 179 -4.06 -14.04 3.65
CA LYS A 179 -3.31 -15.29 3.77
C LYS A 179 -3.71 -16.10 4.99
N GLN A 180 -4.06 -15.47 6.11
CA GLN A 180 -4.50 -16.19 7.30
C GLN A 180 -5.82 -16.90 7.02
N GLU A 181 -6.76 -16.23 6.33
CA GLU A 181 -8.01 -16.86 5.94
C GLU A 181 -7.79 -18.00 4.94
N ILE A 182 -6.91 -17.83 3.96
CA ILE A 182 -6.55 -18.88 3.01
C ILE A 182 -6.00 -20.10 3.76
N CYS A 183 -5.03 -19.92 4.65
CA CYS A 183 -4.44 -21.02 5.42
C CYS A 183 -5.48 -21.70 6.30
N LYS A 184 -6.34 -20.94 7.01
CA LYS A 184 -7.41 -21.50 7.85
C LYS A 184 -8.42 -22.30 7.04
N LYS A 185 -8.88 -21.78 5.90
CA LYS A 185 -9.80 -22.50 5.01
C LYS A 185 -9.17 -23.79 4.50
N ARG A 186 -7.88 -23.76 4.12
CA ARG A 186 -7.17 -24.97 3.66
C ARG A 186 -6.96 -26.00 4.77
N ILE A 187 -6.60 -25.56 5.98
CA ILE A 187 -6.48 -26.46 7.15
C ILE A 187 -7.82 -27.15 7.43
N ASN A 188 -8.92 -26.41 7.46
CA ASN A 188 -10.25 -26.99 7.70
C ASN A 188 -10.63 -27.99 6.60
N ALA A 189 -10.39 -27.66 5.33
CA ALA A 189 -10.65 -28.57 4.22
C ALA A 189 -9.82 -29.86 4.33
N ILE A 190 -8.54 -29.74 4.70
CA ILE A 190 -7.68 -30.91 4.93
C ILE A 190 -8.17 -31.73 6.13
N ASP A 191 -8.60 -31.09 7.22
CA ASP A 191 -9.14 -31.78 8.39
C ASP A 191 -10.42 -32.56 8.06
N ASP A 192 -11.28 -32.00 7.19
CA ASP A 192 -12.46 -32.69 6.66
C ASP A 192 -12.05 -33.87 5.74
N GLU A 193 -11.11 -33.65 4.80
CA GLU A 193 -10.59 -34.71 3.91
C GLU A 193 -9.96 -35.87 4.71
N LEU A 194 -9.20 -35.57 5.77
CA LEU A 194 -8.59 -36.57 6.65
C LEU A 194 -9.63 -37.35 7.46
N HIS A 195 -10.77 -36.75 7.79
CA HIS A 195 -11.84 -37.41 8.54
C HIS A 195 -12.53 -38.50 7.71
N ASP A 196 -12.65 -38.28 6.39
CA ASP A 196 -13.34 -39.17 5.46
C ASP A 196 -12.44 -40.31 4.92
N LEU A 197 -11.12 -40.27 5.17
CA LEU A 197 -10.16 -41.25 4.69
C LEU A 197 -9.98 -42.44 5.65
N ASP A 198 -9.77 -43.63 5.08
CA ASP A 198 -9.37 -44.81 5.84
C ASP A 198 -7.96 -44.63 6.44
N GLU A 199 -7.74 -45.09 7.68
CA GLU A 199 -6.46 -44.92 8.41
C GLU A 199 -5.20 -45.48 7.70
N SER A 200 -5.38 -46.31 6.67
CA SER A 200 -4.28 -46.89 5.87
C SER A 200 -4.03 -46.18 4.53
N ALA A 201 -4.77 -45.11 4.24
CA ALA A 201 -4.66 -44.35 3.01
C ALA A 201 -3.29 -43.64 2.93
N PRO A 202 -2.49 -43.84 1.85
CA PRO A 202 -1.20 -43.19 1.69
C PRO A 202 -1.29 -41.64 1.62
N GLU A 203 -2.44 -41.12 1.19
CA GLU A 203 -2.76 -39.70 1.07
C GLU A 203 -2.69 -38.96 2.42
N ILE A 204 -2.93 -39.66 3.54
CA ILE A 204 -2.88 -39.08 4.89
C ILE A 204 -1.55 -38.38 5.13
N SER A 205 -0.43 -39.01 4.76
CA SER A 205 0.90 -38.45 4.96
C SER A 205 1.13 -37.15 4.19
N ILE A 206 0.57 -37.05 2.98
CA ILE A 206 0.68 -35.87 2.11
C ILE A 206 -0.19 -34.74 2.67
N LEU A 207 -1.43 -35.04 3.04
CA LEU A 207 -2.36 -34.08 3.62
C LEU A 207 -1.86 -33.54 4.96
N GLN A 208 -1.31 -34.40 5.82
CA GLN A 208 -0.70 -33.97 7.08
C GLN A 208 0.48 -33.03 6.87
N PHE A 209 1.34 -33.31 5.88
CA PHE A 209 2.45 -32.42 5.54
C PHE A 209 1.96 -31.07 5.01
N GLU A 210 0.97 -31.06 4.11
CA GLU A 210 0.38 -29.82 3.61
C GLU A 210 -0.28 -29.00 4.72
N ARG A 211 -0.96 -29.67 5.65
CA ARG A 211 -1.56 -29.05 6.83
C ARG A 211 -0.50 -28.38 7.71
N GLU A 212 0.60 -29.06 7.98
CA GLU A 212 1.72 -28.52 8.76
C GLU A 212 2.29 -27.25 8.10
N MET A 213 2.50 -27.28 6.78
CA MET A 213 2.92 -26.08 6.03
C MET A 213 1.93 -24.92 6.16
N CYS A 214 0.62 -25.19 6.11
CA CYS A 214 -0.39 -24.14 6.29
C CYS A 214 -0.39 -23.57 7.72
N VAL A 215 -0.15 -24.41 8.73
CA VAL A 215 -0.04 -23.98 10.13
C VAL A 215 1.17 -23.09 10.33
N ASP A 216 2.33 -23.46 9.77
CA ASP A 216 3.54 -22.64 9.84
C ASP A 216 3.34 -21.27 9.19
N GLN A 217 2.74 -21.23 7.98
CA GLN A 217 2.41 -19.97 7.30
C GLN A 217 1.44 -19.10 8.10
N LEU A 218 0.45 -19.72 8.77
CA LEU A 218 -0.47 -19.00 9.62
C LEU A 218 0.25 -18.35 10.81
N MET A 219 1.16 -19.07 11.46
CA MET A 219 1.97 -18.56 12.56
C MET A 219 2.86 -17.39 12.14
N GLU A 220 3.51 -17.49 10.97
CA GLU A 220 4.33 -16.41 10.40
C GLU A 220 3.51 -15.13 10.15
N GLU A 221 2.33 -15.26 9.53
CA GLU A 221 1.48 -14.10 9.27
C GLU A 221 0.92 -13.51 10.58
N GLU A 222 0.57 -14.31 11.59
CA GLU A 222 0.17 -13.80 12.91
C GLU A 222 1.28 -12.97 13.59
N GLU A 223 2.52 -13.42 13.52
CA GLU A 223 3.65 -12.68 14.09
C GLU A 223 3.89 -11.37 13.35
N LYS A 224 3.80 -11.40 12.01
CA LYS A 224 3.88 -10.19 11.18
C LYS A 224 2.81 -9.16 11.53
N PHE A 225 1.56 -9.56 11.77
CA PHE A 225 0.50 -8.64 12.21
C PHE A 225 0.77 -8.05 13.61
N LYS A 226 1.35 -8.82 14.54
CA LYS A 226 1.78 -8.29 15.85
C LYS A 226 2.87 -7.23 15.68
N GLN A 227 3.84 -7.48 14.81
CA GLN A 227 4.90 -6.52 14.50
C GLN A 227 4.34 -5.22 13.91
N TYR A 228 3.41 -5.30 12.94
CA TYR A 228 2.75 -4.13 12.36
C TYR A 228 2.01 -3.30 13.40
N ARG A 229 1.32 -3.95 14.34
CA ARG A 229 0.64 -3.26 15.45
C ARG A 229 1.64 -2.50 16.32
N MET A 230 2.74 -3.16 16.69
CA MET A 230 3.79 -2.54 17.50
C MET A 230 4.47 -1.38 16.77
N GLU A 231 4.73 -1.53 15.48
CA GLU A 231 5.31 -0.49 14.65
C GLU A 231 4.39 0.73 14.55
N ASN A 232 3.09 0.53 14.33
CA ASN A 232 2.12 1.62 14.30
C ASN A 232 2.06 2.38 15.64
N ILE A 233 2.14 1.66 16.77
CA ILE A 233 2.23 2.29 18.10
C ILE A 233 3.48 3.17 18.20
N ARG A 234 4.65 2.68 17.76
CA ARG A 234 5.91 3.44 17.76
C ARG A 234 5.83 4.66 16.86
N ARG A 235 5.34 4.52 15.63
CA ARG A 235 5.21 5.63 14.65
C ARG A 235 4.33 6.77 15.16
N ARG A 236 3.33 6.45 15.99
CA ARG A 236 2.38 7.41 16.56
C ARG A 236 2.77 7.93 17.95
N HIS A 237 3.85 7.43 18.55
CA HIS A 237 4.23 7.78 19.90
C HIS A 237 4.94 9.14 19.97
N ASN A 238 4.57 9.98 20.93
CA ASN A 238 5.26 11.24 21.17
C ASN A 238 6.55 10.99 21.98
N TYR A 239 7.68 10.95 21.30
CA TYR A 239 8.97 10.75 21.97
C TYR A 239 9.53 12.02 22.63
N LEU A 240 8.94 13.21 22.45
CA LEU A 240 9.47 14.46 23.00
C LEU A 240 9.58 14.45 24.54
N PRO A 241 8.55 14.03 25.31
CA PRO A 241 8.69 13.94 26.77
C PRO A 241 9.82 12.99 27.18
N PHE A 242 9.94 11.85 26.50
CA PHE A 242 11.00 10.88 26.75
C PHE A 242 12.40 11.47 26.47
N ILE A 243 12.58 12.13 25.32
CA ILE A 243 13.84 12.78 24.95
C ILE A 243 14.23 13.85 25.97
N VAL A 244 13.28 14.70 26.38
CA VAL A 244 13.52 15.76 27.36
C VAL A 244 13.97 15.19 28.70
N GLU A 245 13.29 14.15 29.20
CA GLU A 245 13.67 13.51 30.46
C GLU A 245 15.02 12.78 30.37
N LEU A 246 15.30 12.12 29.24
CA LEU A 246 16.60 11.50 29.00
C LEU A 246 17.73 12.53 29.05
N LEU A 247 17.56 13.68 28.39
CA LEU A 247 18.54 14.77 28.41
C LEU A 247 18.74 15.35 29.82
N LYS A 248 17.66 15.53 30.59
CA LYS A 248 17.74 15.98 32.00
C LYS A 248 18.53 15.01 32.87
N LEU A 249 18.28 13.70 32.73
CA LEU A 249 19.01 12.66 33.47
C LEU A 249 20.49 12.64 33.11
N LEU A 250 20.82 12.70 31.81
CA LEU A 250 22.21 12.75 31.35
C LEU A 250 22.94 14.01 31.84
N ALA A 251 22.26 15.15 31.89
CA ALA A 251 22.82 16.40 32.43
C ALA A 251 23.08 16.28 33.93
N LYS A 252 22.13 15.72 34.70
CA LYS A 252 22.25 15.49 36.14
C LYS A 252 23.44 14.58 36.47
N ASP A 253 23.64 13.53 35.67
CA ASP A 253 24.76 12.59 35.80
C ASP A 253 26.08 13.12 35.23
N LYS A 254 26.12 14.36 34.71
CA LYS A 254 27.27 14.98 34.04
C LYS A 254 27.81 14.19 32.83
N LYS A 255 26.96 13.35 32.21
CA LYS A 255 27.29 12.54 31.02
C LYS A 255 26.95 13.22 29.71
N LEU A 256 26.08 14.23 29.73
CA LEU A 256 25.58 14.88 28.52
C LEU A 256 26.70 15.57 27.70
N MET A 257 27.49 16.45 28.33
CA MET A 257 28.56 17.19 27.62
C MET A 257 29.65 16.27 27.03
N PRO A 258 30.16 15.25 27.77
CA PRO A 258 31.10 14.27 27.19
C PRO A 258 30.55 13.57 25.94
N LEU A 259 29.29 13.13 25.97
CA LEU A 259 28.65 12.46 24.82
C LEU A 259 28.47 13.42 23.64
N TYR A 260 28.15 14.69 23.91
CA TYR A 260 28.03 15.71 22.88
C TYR A 260 29.35 15.96 22.15
N GLU A 261 30.47 16.11 22.87
CA GLU A 261 31.78 16.33 22.23
C GLU A 261 32.20 15.13 21.36
N ILE A 262 31.98 13.89 21.82
CA ILE A 262 32.23 12.68 21.01
C ILE A 262 31.40 12.70 19.72
N ALA A 263 30.12 13.07 19.81
CA ALA A 263 29.25 13.14 18.64
C ALA A 263 29.69 14.24 17.67
N LYS A 264 30.14 15.39 18.19
CA LYS A 264 30.64 16.53 17.41
C LYS A 264 31.92 16.19 16.65
N GLU A 265 32.88 15.52 17.29
CA GLU A 265 34.11 15.06 16.62
C GLU A 265 33.80 14.10 15.47
N LYS A 266 32.87 13.16 15.65
CA LYS A 266 32.44 12.23 14.60
C LYS A 266 31.76 12.91 13.42
N ALA A 267 30.99 13.97 13.67
CA ALA A 267 30.29 14.71 12.61
C ALA A 267 31.24 15.59 11.77
N GLN A 268 32.45 15.86 12.27
CA GLN A 268 33.47 16.64 11.57
C GLN A 268 34.45 15.77 10.75
N GLN A 269 34.35 14.44 10.85
CA GLN A 269 35.07 13.46 10.04
C GLN A 269 34.25 13.09 8.79
#